data_AF-A0A2K3NNI8-F1
#
_entry.id   AF-A0A2K3NNI8-F1
#
_cell.length_a   1.000
_cell.length_b   1.000
_cell.length_c   1.000
_cell.angle_alpha   90.00
_cell.angle_beta   90.00
_cell.angle_gamma   90.00
#
_symmetry.space_group_name_H-M   'P 1'
#
loop_
_entity.id
_entity.type
_entity.pdbx_description
1 polymer ?
#
loop_
_entity_poly.entity_id
_entity_poly.type
_entity_poly.pdbx_seq_one_letter_code
_entity_poly.pdbx_strand_id
1 'polypeptide(L)'
;MTRRSYKKELGSIACKELGELGAGKPGWVVDNPNLLSAIDTHSILLANRSTILLLSWSDDSHQSPLRIRPELSPIDDEFISAVEWLVFDDVRVIVAGTSSGYLLIYSLRAELIHKQMIYPGRVLKLRVRGTKKDLIQDSSSEEFCLIMPGVIARFDGSVVQNMLQKWFEESHVQIWNQKQKGQDSEDFENSQVKLPFQLWNIGKYGTCADAAVTGIMPPPLMEQQVQYFK
;
A
#
# COMPACT_ATOMS: atom_id res chain seq x y z
N MET A 1 -25.03 -22.20 33.74
CA MET A 1 -24.71 -21.99 32.31
C MET A 1 -24.37 -20.52 32.10
N THR A 2 -23.10 -20.21 31.88
CA THR A 2 -22.64 -18.83 31.63
C THR A 2 -22.93 -18.49 30.17
N ARG A 3 -23.91 -17.62 29.93
CA ARG A 3 -24.30 -17.17 28.59
C ARG A 3 -23.14 -16.32 28.04
N ARG A 4 -22.32 -16.88 27.14
CA ARG A 4 -21.25 -16.13 26.45
C ARG A 4 -21.89 -15.00 25.64
N SER A 5 -21.83 -13.77 26.16
CA SER A 5 -22.23 -12.57 25.42
C SER A 5 -21.11 -12.20 24.44
N TYR A 6 -21.18 -12.71 23.22
CA TYR A 6 -20.36 -12.22 22.12
C TYR A 6 -20.93 -10.87 21.66
N LYS A 7 -20.68 -9.79 22.42
CA LYS A 7 -20.85 -8.44 21.87
C LYS A 7 -19.64 -8.19 20.98
N LYS A 8 -19.79 -8.38 19.66
CA LYS A 8 -18.86 -7.74 18.72
C LYS A 8 -19.11 -6.25 18.87
N GLU A 9 -18.13 -5.51 19.36
CA GLU A 9 -18.17 -4.05 19.27
C GLU A 9 -18.21 -3.71 17.78
N LEU A 10 -19.31 -3.08 17.37
CA LEU A 10 -19.49 -2.60 16.01
C LEU A 10 -19.03 -1.13 16.02
N GLY A 11 -17.94 -0.85 15.32
CA GLY A 11 -17.55 0.52 15.01
C GLY A 11 -18.50 1.11 13.96
N SER A 12 -18.91 2.36 14.15
CA SER A 12 -19.70 3.11 13.18
C SER A 12 -18.95 4.37 12.78
N ILE A 13 -18.72 4.53 11.48
CA ILE A 13 -18.10 5.73 10.91
C ILE A 13 -19.17 6.43 10.07
N ALA A 14 -19.54 7.64 10.46
CA ALA A 14 -20.50 8.45 9.75
C ALA A 14 -19.91 9.86 9.56
N CYS A 15 -19.55 10.19 8.32
CA CYS A 15 -19.02 11.50 7.97
C CYS A 15 -19.48 11.92 6.56
N LYS A 16 -19.45 13.22 6.27
CA LYS A 16 -19.99 13.77 5.01
C LYS A 16 -19.10 13.43 3.82
N GLU A 17 -17.81 13.27 4.07
CA GLU A 17 -16.75 13.00 3.11
C GLU A 17 -16.98 11.66 2.40
N LEU A 18 -17.65 10.71 3.05
CA LEU A 18 -18.06 9.44 2.42
C LEU A 18 -18.91 9.65 1.16
N GLY A 19 -19.65 10.77 1.06
CA GLY A 19 -20.43 11.11 -0.13
C GLY A 19 -19.57 11.24 -1.39
N GLU A 20 -18.29 11.63 -1.24
CA GLU A 20 -17.34 11.76 -2.35
C GLU A 20 -16.89 10.40 -2.90
N LEU A 21 -17.03 9.36 -2.10
CA LEU A 21 -16.76 7.98 -2.49
C LEU A 21 -18.03 7.25 -2.98
N GLY A 22 -19.15 7.97 -3.06
CA GLY A 22 -20.44 7.46 -3.55
C GLY A 22 -21.40 7.00 -2.46
N ALA A 23 -21.11 7.29 -1.17
CA ALA A 23 -22.03 6.98 -0.10
C ALA A 23 -23.36 7.75 -0.22
N GLY A 24 -24.43 7.16 0.35
CA GLY A 24 -25.80 7.69 0.26
C GLY A 24 -26.73 6.89 -0.65
N LYS A 25 -26.24 5.81 -1.28
CA LYS A 25 -27.04 4.84 -2.03
C LYS A 25 -26.88 3.44 -1.45
N PRO A 26 -27.92 2.60 -1.45
CA PRO A 26 -27.77 1.18 -1.11
C PRO A 26 -26.71 0.53 -1.99
N GLY A 27 -25.91 -0.38 -1.41
CA GLY A 27 -24.90 -1.12 -2.17
C GLY A 27 -23.62 -0.36 -2.54
N TRP A 28 -23.48 0.93 -2.19
CA TRP A 28 -22.35 1.77 -2.64
C TRP A 28 -20.94 1.23 -2.33
N VAL A 29 -20.80 0.37 -1.31
CA VAL A 29 -19.52 -0.28 -0.96
C VAL A 29 -19.26 -1.53 -1.81
N VAL A 30 -20.31 -2.32 -2.10
CA VAL A 30 -20.18 -3.63 -2.76
C VAL A 30 -20.30 -3.50 -4.27
N ASP A 31 -21.18 -2.62 -4.75
CA ASP A 31 -21.53 -2.48 -6.16
C ASP A 31 -20.65 -1.46 -6.89
N ASN A 32 -19.72 -0.80 -6.19
CA ASN A 32 -18.82 0.19 -6.78
C ASN A 32 -17.44 -0.43 -7.09
N PRO A 33 -17.17 -0.82 -8.34
CA PRO A 33 -15.88 -1.44 -8.71
C PRO A 33 -14.69 -0.46 -8.63
N ASN A 34 -14.96 0.84 -8.49
CA ASN A 34 -13.93 1.87 -8.36
C ASN A 34 -13.60 2.20 -6.90
N LEU A 35 -14.34 1.63 -5.95
CA LEU A 35 -14.04 1.81 -4.52
C LEU A 35 -12.94 0.83 -4.13
N LEU A 36 -11.81 1.38 -3.69
CA LEU A 36 -10.69 0.64 -3.13
C LEU A 36 -10.74 0.78 -1.61
N SER A 37 -10.30 -0.26 -0.90
CA SER A 37 -10.25 -0.24 0.56
C SER A 37 -9.02 -0.96 1.10
N ALA A 38 -8.42 -0.42 2.14
CA ALA A 38 -7.37 -1.07 2.91
C ALA A 38 -7.62 -0.86 4.41
N ILE A 39 -7.59 -1.94 5.19
CA ILE A 39 -7.94 -1.92 6.61
C ILE A 39 -6.67 -2.06 7.44
N ASP A 40 -6.57 -1.24 8.47
CA ASP A 40 -5.64 -1.37 9.58
C ASP A 40 -6.40 -1.59 10.89
N THR A 41 -5.68 -1.88 11.97
CA THR A 41 -6.17 -2.13 13.34
C THR A 41 -7.24 -1.14 13.82
N HIS A 42 -7.05 0.16 13.60
CA HIS A 42 -7.97 1.21 14.09
C HIS A 42 -8.43 2.18 13.01
N SER A 43 -8.14 1.90 11.74
CA SER A 43 -8.44 2.80 10.64
C SER A 43 -8.68 2.08 9.33
N ILE A 44 -9.44 2.71 8.44
CA ILE A 44 -9.71 2.22 7.08
C ILE A 44 -9.39 3.33 6.10
N LEU A 45 -8.68 2.94 5.04
CA LEU A 45 -8.53 3.73 3.84
C LEU A 45 -9.65 3.36 2.89
N LEU A 46 -10.34 4.36 2.37
CA LEU A 46 -11.26 4.20 1.26
C LEU A 46 -10.83 5.14 0.14
N ALA A 47 -10.77 4.67 -1.10
CA ALA A 47 -10.38 5.50 -2.23
C ALA A 47 -11.28 5.29 -3.42
N ASN A 48 -11.49 6.35 -4.20
CA ASN A 48 -12.04 6.28 -5.55
C ASN A 48 -10.92 6.60 -6.57
N ARG A 49 -11.29 6.96 -7.80
CA ARG A 49 -10.32 7.29 -8.87
C ARG A 49 -9.38 8.46 -8.57
N SER A 50 -9.73 9.38 -7.67
CA SER A 50 -8.98 10.64 -7.47
C SER A 50 -8.83 11.09 -6.01
N THR A 51 -9.50 10.44 -5.06
CA THR A 51 -9.48 10.79 -3.64
C THR A 51 -9.24 9.56 -2.80
N ILE A 52 -8.38 9.70 -1.78
CA ILE A 52 -8.19 8.73 -0.69
C ILE A 52 -8.69 9.39 0.59
N LEU A 53 -9.55 8.69 1.33
CA LEU A 53 -10.03 9.06 2.65
C LEU A 53 -9.48 8.10 3.69
N LEU A 54 -8.90 8.64 4.74
CA LEU A 54 -8.53 7.92 5.94
C LEU A 54 -9.58 8.18 7.03
N LEU A 55 -10.17 7.09 7.49
CA LEU A 55 -11.21 7.09 8.52
C LEU A 55 -10.72 6.29 9.72
N SER A 56 -10.69 6.91 10.90
CA SER A 56 -10.33 6.24 12.15
C SER A 56 -11.59 5.93 12.98
N TRP A 57 -11.57 4.83 13.72
CA TRP A 57 -12.58 4.49 14.72
C TRP A 57 -12.02 4.38 16.14
N SER A 58 -10.80 4.89 16.37
CA SER A 58 -10.26 5.05 17.73
C SER A 58 -11.07 6.08 18.53
N ASP A 59 -11.21 5.87 19.84
CA ASP A 59 -11.97 6.73 20.79
C ASP A 59 -11.50 8.20 20.88
N ASP A 60 -10.47 8.59 20.14
CA ASP A 60 -10.00 9.97 20.04
C ASP A 60 -10.90 10.77 19.08
N SER A 61 -12.09 11.12 19.58
CA SER A 61 -13.27 11.63 18.88
C SER A 61 -13.12 12.99 18.16
N HIS A 62 -11.90 13.48 17.96
CA HIS A 62 -11.61 14.80 17.40
C HIS A 62 -10.82 14.78 16.08
N GLN A 63 -10.41 13.62 15.57
CA GLN A 63 -9.78 13.56 14.25
C GLN A 63 -10.84 13.60 13.15
N SER A 64 -10.92 14.76 12.48
CA SER A 64 -11.61 14.89 11.19
C SER A 64 -11.02 13.90 10.18
N PRO A 65 -11.85 13.28 9.31
CA PRO A 65 -11.37 12.43 8.23
C PRO A 65 -10.24 13.10 7.44
N LEU A 66 -9.11 12.41 7.30
CA LEU A 66 -8.01 12.92 6.51
C LEU A 66 -8.28 12.62 5.03
N ARG A 67 -8.10 13.63 4.18
CA ARG A 67 -8.33 13.54 2.75
C ARG A 67 -7.04 13.79 1.97
N ILE A 68 -6.75 12.91 1.02
CA ILE A 68 -5.64 13.04 0.08
C ILE A 68 -6.20 13.12 -1.34
N ARG A 69 -5.75 14.12 -2.11
CA ARG A 69 -6.00 14.24 -3.55
C ARG A 69 -4.67 14.22 -4.29
N PRO A 70 -4.27 13.05 -4.83
CA PRO A 70 -3.03 12.97 -5.60
C PRO A 70 -3.04 13.88 -6.83
N GLU A 71 -1.87 14.41 -7.18
CA GLU A 71 -1.65 15.07 -8.47
C GLU A 71 -1.48 14.01 -9.56
N LEU A 72 -2.60 13.73 -10.24
CA LEU A 72 -2.73 12.75 -11.31
C LEU A 72 -2.71 13.45 -12.67
N SER A 73 -2.08 12.82 -13.67
CA SER A 73 -2.03 13.34 -15.04
C SER A 73 -3.44 13.38 -15.66
N PRO A 74 -4.00 14.57 -15.97
CA PRO A 74 -5.29 14.67 -16.66
C PRO A 74 -5.19 14.25 -18.13
N ILE A 75 -3.98 14.32 -18.72
CA ILE A 75 -3.73 13.97 -20.12
C ILE A 75 -3.84 12.46 -20.31
N ASP A 76 -3.37 11.68 -19.34
CA ASP A 76 -3.34 10.22 -19.40
C ASP A 76 -4.59 9.55 -18.80
N ASP A 77 -5.63 10.34 -18.43
CA ASP A 77 -6.76 9.90 -17.60
C ASP A 77 -6.29 9.09 -16.38
N GLU A 78 -5.23 9.57 -15.72
CA GLU A 78 -4.60 8.84 -14.63
C GLU A 78 -5.54 8.75 -13.42
N PHE A 79 -5.66 7.56 -12.82
CA PHE A 79 -6.50 7.32 -11.66
C PHE A 79 -5.81 6.43 -10.63
N ILE A 80 -6.24 6.55 -9.38
CA ILE A 80 -5.82 5.67 -8.29
C ILE A 80 -6.37 4.27 -8.55
N SER A 81 -5.48 3.28 -8.65
CA SER A 81 -5.84 1.93 -9.04
C SER A 81 -5.59 0.87 -7.96
N ALA A 82 -4.80 1.21 -6.94
CA ALA A 82 -4.58 0.39 -5.75
C ALA A 82 -4.24 1.28 -4.55
N VAL A 83 -4.65 0.88 -3.34
CA VAL A 83 -4.25 1.52 -2.07
C VAL A 83 -3.93 0.45 -1.05
N GLU A 84 -2.95 0.69 -0.18
CA GLU A 84 -2.58 -0.22 0.90
C GLU A 84 -1.86 0.53 2.03
N TRP A 85 -1.89 -0.05 3.22
CA TRP A 85 -1.08 0.40 4.34
C TRP A 85 0.34 -0.11 4.25
N LEU A 86 1.32 0.75 4.54
CA LEU A 86 2.70 0.35 4.74
C LEU A 86 3.10 0.66 6.17
N VAL A 87 3.36 -0.40 6.94
CA VAL A 87 3.62 -0.34 8.38
C VAL A 87 4.95 -1.03 8.64
N PHE A 88 5.92 -0.29 9.17
CA PHE A 88 7.25 -0.76 9.55
C PHE A 88 7.56 -0.29 10.96
N ASP A 89 7.61 -1.20 11.93
CA ASP A 89 7.76 -0.87 13.35
C ASP A 89 6.82 0.30 13.79
N ASP A 90 7.39 1.46 14.12
CA ASP A 90 6.67 2.66 14.56
C ASP A 90 6.27 3.61 13.40
N VAL A 91 6.68 3.30 12.18
CA VAL A 91 6.41 4.09 10.98
C VAL A 91 5.18 3.54 10.27
N ARG A 92 4.22 4.43 9.99
CA ARG A 92 3.01 4.11 9.26
C ARG A 92 2.72 5.15 8.19
N VAL A 93 2.56 4.69 6.96
CA VAL A 93 2.27 5.54 5.80
C VAL A 93 1.18 4.91 4.92
N ILE A 94 0.57 5.75 4.09
CA ILE A 94 -0.43 5.37 3.11
C ILE A 94 0.28 5.22 1.76
N VAL A 95 -0.01 4.14 1.04
CA VAL A 95 0.58 3.90 -0.27
C VAL A 95 -0.51 3.77 -1.32
N ALA A 96 -0.30 4.41 -2.47
CA ALA A 96 -1.19 4.35 -3.61
C ALA A 96 -0.42 3.98 -4.88
N GLY A 97 -1.04 3.14 -5.70
CA GLY A 97 -0.62 2.84 -7.06
C GLY A 97 -1.57 3.49 -8.06
N THR A 98 -1.04 3.96 -9.18
CA THR A 98 -1.84 4.61 -10.24
C THR A 98 -2.03 3.73 -11.47
N SER A 99 -2.99 4.11 -12.32
CA SER A 99 -3.23 3.49 -13.63
C SER A 99 -2.07 3.65 -14.61
N SER A 100 -1.18 4.63 -14.37
CA SER A 100 -0.01 4.91 -15.22
C SER A 100 1.27 4.27 -14.70
N GLY A 101 1.25 3.62 -13.52
CA GLY A 101 2.39 2.87 -12.99
C GLY A 101 3.23 3.62 -11.96
N TYR A 102 2.70 4.72 -11.42
CA TYR A 102 3.32 5.43 -10.32
C TYR A 102 3.04 4.78 -8.98
N LEU A 103 4.07 4.77 -8.14
CA LEU A 103 4.00 4.55 -6.70
C LEU A 103 3.96 5.92 -6.01
N LEU A 104 2.98 6.12 -5.13
CA LEU A 104 2.83 7.31 -4.29
C LEU A 104 2.82 6.89 -2.82
N ILE A 105 3.61 7.57 -1.99
CA ILE A 105 3.68 7.35 -0.54
C ILE A 105 3.29 8.64 0.17
N TYR A 106 2.32 8.56 1.08
CA TYR A 106 1.79 9.70 1.82
C TYR A 106 1.92 9.52 3.33
N SER A 107 2.22 10.61 4.03
CA SER A 107 2.16 10.66 5.48
C SER A 107 0.70 10.61 5.96
N LEU A 108 0.51 10.35 7.26
CA LEU A 108 -0.81 10.45 7.91
C LEU A 108 -1.28 11.91 8.07
N ARG A 109 -0.55 12.87 7.52
CA ARG A 109 -0.93 14.30 7.42
C ARG A 109 -1.26 14.71 5.99
N ALA A 110 -1.41 13.73 5.09
CA ALA A 110 -1.65 13.94 3.65
C ALA A 110 -0.50 14.61 2.88
N GLU A 111 0.72 14.58 3.41
CA GLU A 111 1.91 15.07 2.72
C GLU A 111 2.46 13.99 1.79
N LEU A 112 2.80 14.34 0.55
CA LEU A 112 3.46 13.41 -0.37
C LEU A 112 4.92 13.23 0.05
N ILE A 113 5.26 12.03 0.51
CA ILE A 113 6.61 11.64 0.90
C ILE A 113 7.42 11.27 -0.35
N HIS A 114 6.83 10.46 -1.23
CA HIS A 114 7.53 9.90 -2.39
C HIS A 114 6.60 9.67 -3.57
N LYS A 115 7.07 10.00 -4.79
CA LYS A 115 6.42 9.69 -6.06
C LYS A 115 7.46 9.10 -7.00
N GLN A 116 7.18 7.93 -7.59
CA GLN A 116 8.11 7.28 -8.50
C GLN A 116 7.40 6.46 -9.57
N MET A 117 7.76 6.67 -10.84
CA MET A 117 7.36 5.77 -11.92
C MET A 117 8.09 4.44 -11.78
N ILE A 118 7.34 3.33 -11.70
CA ILE A 118 7.92 1.99 -11.49
C ILE A 118 8.00 1.23 -12.81
N TYR A 119 6.86 1.08 -13.47
CA TYR A 119 6.74 0.41 -14.75
C TYR A 119 5.47 0.89 -15.45
N PRO A 120 5.48 1.14 -16.77
CA PRO A 120 4.31 1.64 -17.48
C PRO A 120 3.10 0.70 -17.33
N GLY A 121 1.96 1.26 -16.95
CA GLY A 121 0.68 0.56 -16.88
C GLY A 121 0.10 0.44 -15.48
N ARG A 122 -1.13 -0.09 -15.40
CA ARG A 122 -1.92 -0.05 -14.18
C ARG A 122 -1.33 -0.89 -13.06
N VAL A 123 -1.15 -0.28 -11.88
CA VAL A 123 -0.91 -1.03 -10.65
C VAL A 123 -2.19 -1.79 -10.27
N LEU A 124 -2.12 -3.11 -10.25
CA LEU A 124 -3.26 -3.99 -9.97
C LEU A 124 -3.43 -4.20 -8.47
N LYS A 125 -2.32 -4.34 -7.74
CA LYS A 125 -2.34 -4.62 -6.31
C LYS A 125 -1.02 -4.21 -5.66
N LEU A 126 -1.13 -3.68 -4.46
CA LEU A 126 -0.02 -3.47 -3.55
C LEU A 126 -0.01 -4.61 -2.53
N ARG A 127 1.17 -5.12 -2.18
CA ARG A 127 1.29 -6.17 -1.17
C ARG A 127 2.47 -5.88 -0.26
N VAL A 128 2.19 -5.82 1.03
CA VAL A 128 3.20 -5.81 2.09
C VAL A 128 3.34 -7.22 2.64
N ARG A 129 4.56 -7.71 2.79
CA ARG A 129 4.90 -8.99 3.44
C ARG A 129 5.90 -8.71 4.55
N GLY A 130 5.78 -9.41 5.67
CA GLY A 130 6.80 -9.44 6.73
C GLY A 130 6.45 -8.76 8.05
N THR A 131 5.27 -8.17 8.21
CA THR A 131 4.89 -7.49 9.46
C THR A 131 4.44 -8.48 10.55
N LYS A 132 5.33 -9.38 11.00
CA LYS A 132 5.36 -9.94 12.36
C LYS A 132 6.56 -10.86 12.61
N LYS A 133 7.16 -10.67 13.79
CA LYS A 133 8.03 -11.59 14.52
C LYS A 133 7.36 -12.96 14.75
N ASP A 134 7.20 -13.76 13.71
CA ASP A 134 6.86 -15.18 13.89
C ASP A 134 8.13 -15.93 14.25
N LEU A 135 8.15 -16.47 15.47
CA LEU A 135 9.26 -17.09 16.19
C LEU A 135 9.75 -18.44 15.59
N ILE A 136 9.54 -18.68 14.29
CA ILE A 136 9.92 -19.95 13.65
C ILE A 136 10.76 -19.63 12.40
N GLN A 137 12.07 -19.67 12.61
CA GLN A 137 13.17 -19.85 11.65
C GLN A 137 13.06 -19.24 10.24
N ASP A 138 14.03 -18.35 10.02
CA ASP A 138 14.78 -18.08 8.79
C ASP A 138 14.25 -17.04 7.78
N SER A 139 14.81 -15.83 7.90
CA SER A 139 15.14 -14.92 6.78
C SER A 139 14.00 -14.23 6.00
N SER A 140 12.79 -14.05 6.55
CA SER A 140 11.81 -13.20 5.86
C SER A 140 12.14 -11.72 6.08
N SER A 141 13.00 -11.14 5.23
CA SER A 141 13.11 -9.70 5.11
C SER A 141 11.73 -9.12 4.77
N GLU A 142 11.35 -8.02 5.41
CA GLU A 142 10.12 -7.32 5.05
C GLU A 142 10.21 -6.90 3.57
N GLU A 143 9.11 -7.06 2.84
CA GLU A 143 9.07 -6.83 1.40
C GLU A 143 7.81 -6.07 1.04
N PHE A 144 7.96 -5.10 0.15
CA PHE A 144 6.85 -4.37 -0.43
C PHE A 144 6.82 -4.62 -1.94
N CYS A 145 5.68 -5.06 -2.45
CA CYS A 145 5.51 -5.46 -3.85
C CYS A 145 4.41 -4.67 -4.54
N LEU A 146 4.69 -4.24 -5.77
CA LEU A 146 3.71 -3.69 -6.71
C LEU A 146 3.46 -4.74 -7.79
N ILE A 147 2.21 -5.18 -7.89
CA ILE A 147 1.76 -6.15 -8.88
C ILE A 147 1.16 -5.39 -10.06
N MET A 148 1.70 -5.61 -11.25
CA MET A 148 1.29 -5.01 -12.52
C MET A 148 1.06 -6.13 -13.55
N PRO A 149 0.41 -5.86 -14.69
CA PRO A 149 0.22 -6.86 -15.73
C PRO A 149 1.56 -7.46 -16.20
N GLY A 150 1.77 -8.75 -15.93
CA GLY A 150 2.96 -9.48 -16.35
C GLY A 150 4.26 -9.14 -15.60
N VAL A 151 4.20 -8.28 -14.58
CA VAL A 151 5.40 -7.79 -13.87
C VAL A 151 5.12 -7.58 -12.38
N ILE A 152 6.07 -7.96 -11.52
CA ILE A 152 6.11 -7.55 -10.11
C ILE A 152 7.33 -6.67 -9.89
N ALA A 153 7.13 -5.49 -9.30
CA ALA A 153 8.23 -4.72 -8.74
C ALA A 153 8.34 -4.99 -7.23
N ARG A 154 9.52 -5.41 -6.77
CA ARG A 154 9.81 -5.76 -5.39
C ARG A 154 10.78 -4.77 -4.78
N PHE A 155 10.41 -4.24 -3.62
CA PHE A 155 11.20 -3.34 -2.79
C PHE A 155 11.66 -4.09 -1.55
N ASP A 156 12.91 -3.87 -1.16
CA ASP A 156 13.44 -4.30 0.14
C ASP A 156 12.84 -3.40 1.22
N GLY A 157 12.16 -4.01 2.20
CA GLY A 157 11.49 -3.30 3.29
C GLY A 157 12.46 -2.46 4.11
N SER A 158 13.69 -2.92 4.33
CA SER A 158 14.71 -2.16 5.07
C SER A 158 15.08 -0.85 4.37
N VAL A 159 15.15 -0.87 3.03
CA VAL A 159 15.45 0.33 2.24
C VAL A 159 14.29 1.32 2.30
N VAL A 160 13.05 0.83 2.21
CA VAL A 160 11.87 1.69 2.32
C VAL A 160 11.75 2.26 3.73
N GLN A 161 11.95 1.45 4.77
CA GLN A 161 11.95 1.87 6.17
C GLN A 161 12.99 2.96 6.43
N ASN A 162 14.24 2.76 5.99
CA ASN A 162 15.31 3.76 6.14
C ASN A 162 14.97 5.09 5.47
N MET A 163 14.38 5.04 4.26
CA MET A 163 13.93 6.25 3.56
C MET A 163 12.85 6.99 4.36
N LEU A 164 11.86 6.25 4.86
CA LEU A 164 10.77 6.84 5.64
C LEU A 164 11.29 7.44 6.95
N GLN A 165 12.13 6.72 7.67
CA GLN A 165 12.71 7.20 8.93
C GLN A 165 13.47 8.51 8.70
N LYS A 166 14.33 8.56 7.67
CA LYS A 166 15.06 9.77 7.30
C LYS A 166 14.11 10.93 6.99
N TRP A 167 13.04 10.67 6.23
CA TRP A 167 12.04 11.70 5.90
C TRP A 167 11.33 12.24 7.16
N PHE A 168 10.95 11.37 8.10
CA PHE A 168 10.33 11.80 9.35
C PHE A 168 11.31 12.60 10.23
N GLU A 169 12.56 12.16 10.36
CA GLU A 169 13.61 12.88 11.09
C GLU A 169 13.86 14.28 10.50
N GLU A 170 13.99 14.39 9.17
CA GLU A 170 14.19 15.67 8.47
C GLU A 170 12.96 16.58 8.60
N SER A 171 11.76 16.04 8.44
CA SER A 171 10.50 16.79 8.59
C SER A 171 10.36 17.35 10.01
N HIS A 172 10.74 16.59 11.04
CA HIS A 172 10.74 17.05 12.42
C HIS A 172 11.73 18.20 12.65
N VAL A 173 12.92 18.14 12.06
CA VAL A 173 13.92 19.22 12.13
C VAL A 173 13.44 20.48 11.40
N GLN A 174 12.80 20.34 10.23
CA GLN A 174 12.25 21.48 9.48
C GLN A 174 11.10 22.16 10.22
N ILE A 175 10.17 21.40 10.81
CA ILE A 175 9.09 21.95 11.65
C ILE A 175 9.66 22.71 12.85
N TRP A 176 10.74 22.19 13.46
CA TRP A 176 11.42 22.87 14.56
C TRP A 176 12.12 24.16 14.10
N ASN A 177 12.76 24.15 12.93
CA ASN A 177 13.46 25.31 12.37
C ASN A 177 12.50 26.40 11.85
N GLN A 178 11.36 26.03 11.25
CA GLN A 178 10.31 26.97 10.84
C GLN A 178 9.64 27.65 12.04
N LYS A 179 9.55 26.98 13.21
CA LYS A 179 9.14 27.64 14.45
C LYS A 179 10.14 28.70 14.94
N GLN A 180 11.37 28.73 14.39
CA GLN A 180 12.42 29.70 14.76
C GLN A 180 12.73 30.73 13.67
N LYS A 181 12.26 30.56 12.43
CA LYS A 181 12.39 31.55 11.35
C LYS A 181 11.06 31.70 10.61
N GLY A 182 10.46 32.88 10.74
CA GLY A 182 9.34 33.28 9.90
C GLY A 182 9.76 33.33 8.44
N GLN A 183 8.89 32.77 7.58
CA GLN A 183 8.79 32.94 6.13
C GLN A 183 10.11 33.00 5.37
N ASP A 184 10.41 31.91 4.65
CA ASP A 184 10.70 31.90 3.21
C ASP A 184 11.32 30.55 2.85
N SER A 185 10.62 29.73 2.07
CA SER A 185 11.23 28.63 1.31
C SER A 185 10.32 28.21 0.17
N GLU A 186 10.34 28.99 -0.91
CA GLU A 186 10.14 28.46 -2.26
C GLU A 186 11.41 27.70 -2.61
N ASP A 187 11.44 26.37 -2.45
CA ASP A 187 12.46 25.46 -3.02
C ASP A 187 12.12 24.01 -2.58
N PHE A 188 11.09 23.40 -3.17
CA PHE A 188 10.78 21.97 -2.98
C PHE A 188 10.94 21.13 -4.26
N GLU A 189 11.65 21.66 -5.26
CA GLU A 189 12.12 20.84 -6.38
C GLU A 189 13.54 20.34 -6.09
N ASN A 190 13.74 19.03 -6.25
CA ASN A 190 15.01 18.30 -6.32
C ASN A 190 15.70 17.87 -5.00
N SER A 191 15.28 16.71 -4.50
CA SER A 191 16.17 15.52 -4.39
C SER A 191 15.36 14.27 -4.06
N GLN A 192 14.45 13.88 -4.96
CA GLN A 192 13.62 12.68 -4.73
C GLN A 192 14.48 11.43 -4.90
N VAL A 193 15.02 10.91 -3.78
CA VAL A 193 15.84 9.70 -3.74
C VAL A 193 15.01 8.55 -4.32
N LYS A 194 15.43 8.05 -5.48
CA LYS A 194 14.77 6.92 -6.14
C LYS A 194 14.92 5.68 -5.28
N LEU A 195 13.81 5.09 -4.87
CA LEU A 195 13.81 3.80 -4.18
C LEU A 195 14.27 2.72 -5.16
N PRO A 196 15.33 1.96 -4.84
CA PRO A 196 15.74 0.82 -5.66
C PRO A 196 14.70 -0.30 -5.53
N PHE A 197 14.43 -0.96 -6.65
CA PHE A 197 13.52 -2.09 -6.72
C PHE A 197 14.02 -3.11 -7.74
N GLN A 198 13.62 -4.37 -7.55
CA GLN A 198 13.83 -5.45 -8.50
C GLN A 198 12.56 -5.64 -9.32
N LEU A 199 12.70 -5.81 -10.64
CA LEU A 199 11.58 -6.06 -11.54
C LEU A 199 11.57 -7.54 -11.95
N TRP A 200 10.48 -8.24 -11.67
CA TRP A 200 10.30 -9.66 -11.98
C TRP A 200 9.25 -9.81 -13.07
N ASN A 201 9.65 -10.33 -14.23
CA ASN A 201 8.74 -10.61 -15.34
C ASN A 201 8.04 -11.96 -15.11
N ILE A 202 6.70 -11.95 -15.17
CA ILE A 202 5.84 -13.14 -15.01
C ILE A 202 5.25 -13.56 -16.36
N GLY A 203 6.01 -13.33 -17.45
CA GLY A 203 5.58 -13.70 -18.78
C GLY A 203 5.29 -15.20 -18.89
N LYS A 204 4.35 -15.57 -19.78
CA LYS A 204 3.87 -16.95 -20.05
C LYS A 204 4.94 -17.97 -20.50
N TYR A 205 6.23 -17.59 -20.53
CA TYR A 205 7.33 -18.40 -21.07
C TYR A 205 8.59 -18.43 -20.20
N GLY A 206 8.52 -17.98 -18.94
CA GLY A 206 9.58 -18.19 -17.97
C GLY A 206 9.30 -19.44 -17.12
N THR A 207 10.29 -20.32 -16.94
CA THR A 207 10.24 -21.40 -15.94
C THR A 207 10.21 -20.80 -14.54
N CYS A 208 9.05 -20.30 -14.11
CA CYS A 208 8.79 -19.95 -12.73
C CYS A 208 8.57 -21.27 -11.97
N ALA A 209 9.63 -21.74 -11.32
CA ALA A 209 9.59 -22.95 -10.48
C ALA A 209 8.95 -22.70 -9.10
N ASP A 210 8.48 -21.47 -8.83
CA ASP A 210 7.89 -21.10 -7.55
C ASP A 210 6.36 -21.29 -7.56
N ALA A 211 5.93 -22.42 -7.02
CA ALA A 211 4.53 -22.79 -6.84
C ALA A 211 3.75 -21.81 -5.94
N ALA A 212 4.44 -21.06 -5.07
CA ALA A 212 3.82 -20.08 -4.19
C ALA A 212 3.34 -18.81 -4.94
N VAL A 213 3.91 -18.56 -6.13
CA VAL A 213 3.59 -17.37 -6.94
C VAL A 213 2.54 -17.68 -8.00
N THR A 214 2.57 -18.86 -8.61
CA THR A 214 1.66 -19.22 -9.71
C THR A 214 0.36 -19.88 -9.23
N GLY A 215 0.31 -20.40 -8.00
CA GLY A 215 -0.82 -21.18 -7.49
C GLY A 215 -1.02 -22.51 -8.22
N ILE A 216 -0.08 -22.89 -9.11
CA ILE A 216 -0.08 -24.15 -9.83
C ILE A 216 0.87 -25.07 -9.07
N MET A 217 0.32 -26.11 -8.43
CA MET A 217 1.12 -27.13 -7.77
C MET A 217 1.91 -27.88 -8.86
N PRO A 218 3.25 -28.00 -8.75
CA PRO A 218 3.99 -28.86 -9.65
C PRO A 218 3.47 -30.30 -9.47
N PRO A 219 3.37 -31.09 -10.56
CA PRO A 219 2.96 -32.48 -10.46
C PRO A 219 3.89 -33.19 -9.48
N PRO A 220 3.35 -34.06 -8.60
CA PRO A 220 4.14 -34.70 -7.55
C PRO A 220 5.31 -35.49 -8.16
N LEU A 221 6.53 -35.18 -7.70
CA LEU A 221 7.76 -35.86 -8.08
C LEU A 221 7.98 -37.08 -7.18
N MET A 222 7.82 -38.29 -7.74
CA MET A 222 8.36 -39.62 -7.34
C MET A 222 7.76 -40.65 -8.35
N GLU A 223 8.46 -41.45 -9.15
CA GLU A 223 9.82 -42.04 -9.12
C GLU A 223 10.35 -42.31 -10.56
N GLN A 224 11.64 -42.04 -10.82
CA GLN A 224 12.48 -42.83 -11.75
C GLN A 224 12.81 -44.14 -11.00
N GLN A 225 12.88 -45.37 -11.54
CA GLN A 225 13.30 -45.94 -12.82
C GLN A 225 12.90 -47.43 -12.76
N VAL A 226 12.53 -48.09 -13.87
CA VAL A 226 13.25 -49.29 -14.38
C VAL A 226 13.00 -49.42 -15.88
N GLN A 227 14.03 -49.21 -16.69
CA GLN A 227 14.13 -49.83 -18.02
C GLN A 227 14.50 -51.29 -17.83
N TYR A 228 13.75 -52.21 -18.42
CA TYR A 228 14.36 -53.41 -19.01
C TYR A 228 13.74 -53.67 -20.38
N PHE A 229 14.60 -53.59 -21.39
CA PHE A 229 14.40 -54.20 -22.69
C PHE A 229 14.58 -55.72 -22.55
N LYS A 230 13.52 -56.49 -22.81
CA LYS A 230 13.47 -57.54 -23.84
C LYS A 230 12.06 -58.07 -23.98
#